data_AF-C9S683-F1
#
_entry.id   AF-C9S683-F1
#
_cell.length_a   1.000
_cell.length_b   1.000
_cell.length_c   1.000
_cell.angle_alpha   90.00
_cell.angle_beta   90.00
_cell.angle_gamma   90.00
#
_symmetry.space_group_name_H-M   'P 1'
#
loop_
_entity.id
_entity.type
_entity.pdbx_description
1 polymer ?
#
loop_
_entity_poly.entity_id
_entity_poly.type
_entity_poly.pdbx_seq_one_letter_code
_entity_poly.pdbx_strand_id
1 'polypeptide(L)'
;MTSQHNDLTASHSSAAHASEIASLDTQKFRTAKAASDAEVEAERLAAQAADLAARLQELEVQGVDGAADEEARRRRARDPLEDEVLLRLSVYRGLGIEIERDEKEGGGGEVFSRAVVRNDRKGDVHVVNMDKKFSKFFYANYFWQTL
;
A
#
# COMPACT_ATOMS: atom_id res chain seq x y z
N MET A 1 56.01 -61.76 -27.26
CA MET A 1 55.51 -60.78 -26.26
C MET A 1 55.95 -59.36 -26.61
N THR A 2 57.23 -59.08 -26.83
CA THR A 2 57.76 -57.72 -27.08
C THR A 2 57.36 -57.10 -28.42
N SER A 3 57.25 -57.88 -29.50
CA SER A 3 56.85 -57.35 -30.83
C SER A 3 55.38 -56.91 -30.87
N GLN A 4 54.48 -57.66 -30.22
CA GLN A 4 53.07 -57.27 -30.11
C GLN A 4 52.88 -55.99 -29.31
N HIS A 5 53.69 -55.78 -28.27
CA HIS A 5 53.67 -54.54 -27.48
C HIS A 5 54.15 -53.33 -28.30
N ASN A 6 55.21 -53.50 -29.09
CA ASN A 6 55.73 -52.45 -29.98
C ASN A 6 54.77 -52.13 -31.14
N ASP A 7 54.09 -53.12 -31.72
CA ASP A 7 53.07 -52.88 -32.76
C ASP A 7 51.85 -52.14 -32.19
N LEU A 8 51.40 -52.49 -30.97
CA LEU A 8 50.33 -51.76 -30.30
C LEU A 8 50.72 -50.31 -29.98
N THR A 9 51.94 -50.07 -29.48
CA THR A 9 52.42 -48.70 -29.20
C THR A 9 52.67 -47.89 -30.47
N ALA A 10 53.08 -48.53 -31.57
CA ALA A 10 53.19 -47.88 -32.87
C ALA A 10 51.82 -47.56 -33.51
N SER A 11 50.80 -48.39 -33.26
CA SER A 11 49.43 -48.12 -33.72
C SER A 11 48.73 -46.99 -32.97
N HIS A 12 49.11 -46.74 -31.72
CA HIS A 12 48.59 -45.64 -30.92
C HIS A 12 49.51 -44.41 -31.02
N SER A 13 49.15 -43.48 -31.90
CA SER A 13 49.79 -42.17 -31.93
C SER A 13 49.53 -41.45 -30.60
N SER A 14 50.58 -41.28 -29.79
CA SER A 14 50.51 -40.53 -28.52
C SER A 14 50.02 -39.10 -28.71
N ALA A 15 50.34 -38.50 -29.87
CA ALA A 15 49.86 -37.17 -30.24
C ALA A 15 48.34 -37.15 -30.52
N ALA A 16 47.79 -38.18 -31.17
CA ALA A 16 46.35 -38.31 -31.37
C ALA A 16 45.61 -38.48 -30.04
N HIS A 17 46.14 -39.32 -29.15
CA HIS A 17 45.60 -39.52 -27.81
C HIS A 17 45.65 -38.24 -26.96
N ALA A 18 46.76 -37.50 -27.01
CA ALA A 18 46.88 -36.21 -26.32
C ALA A 18 45.88 -35.17 -26.85
N SER A 19 45.66 -35.12 -28.17
CA SER A 19 44.65 -34.25 -28.78
C SER A 19 43.23 -34.62 -28.36
N GLU A 20 42.93 -35.92 -28.24
CA GLU A 20 41.62 -36.41 -27.81
C GLU A 20 41.35 -36.08 -26.34
N ILE A 21 42.35 -36.27 -25.46
CA ILE A 21 42.26 -35.86 -24.05
C ILE A 21 42.00 -34.35 -23.94
N ALA A 22 42.76 -33.53 -24.67
CA ALA A 22 42.56 -32.08 -24.64
C ALA A 22 41.15 -31.67 -25.10
N SER A 23 40.63 -32.32 -26.16
CA SER A 23 39.26 -32.11 -26.61
C SER A 23 38.24 -32.45 -25.53
N LEU A 24 38.38 -33.64 -24.93
CA LEU A 24 37.50 -34.11 -23.86
C LEU A 24 37.54 -33.21 -22.63
N ASP A 25 38.70 -32.69 -22.25
CA ASP A 25 38.85 -31.79 -21.11
C ASP A 25 38.16 -30.44 -21.38
N THR A 26 38.26 -29.91 -22.60
CA THR A 26 37.52 -28.69 -22.96
C THR A 26 36.01 -28.93 -22.96
N GLN A 27 35.56 -30.14 -23.33
CA GLN A 27 34.15 -30.49 -23.32
C GLN A 27 33.64 -30.67 -21.89
N LYS A 28 34.39 -31.39 -21.03
CA LYS A 28 34.07 -31.53 -19.60
C LYS A 28 33.99 -30.17 -18.92
N PHE A 29 34.95 -29.28 -19.16
CA PHE A 29 34.92 -27.94 -18.59
C PHE A 29 33.71 -27.14 -19.06
N ARG A 30 33.39 -27.19 -20.36
CA ARG A 30 32.20 -26.49 -20.91
C ARG A 30 30.90 -27.02 -20.31
N THR A 31 30.75 -28.34 -20.21
CA THR A 31 29.56 -28.96 -19.61
C THR A 31 29.45 -28.64 -18.13
N ALA A 32 30.54 -28.75 -17.37
CA ALA A 32 30.56 -28.43 -15.94
C ALA A 32 30.22 -26.96 -15.68
N LYS A 33 30.75 -26.04 -16.50
CA LYS A 33 30.42 -24.62 -16.42
C LYS A 33 28.94 -24.38 -16.72
N ALA A 34 28.42 -24.94 -17.80
CA ALA A 34 27.01 -24.78 -18.16
C ALA A 34 26.07 -25.35 -17.08
N ALA A 35 26.44 -26.48 -16.46
CA ALA A 35 25.70 -27.04 -15.34
C ALA A 35 25.74 -26.11 -14.11
N SER A 36 26.91 -25.59 -13.76
CA SER A 36 27.06 -24.65 -12.62
C SER A 36 26.29 -23.35 -12.85
N ASP A 37 26.34 -22.78 -14.05
CA ASP A 37 25.58 -21.58 -14.41
C ASP A 37 24.06 -21.83 -14.31
N ALA A 38 23.59 -23.02 -14.74
CA ALA A 38 22.19 -23.41 -14.64
C ALA A 38 21.73 -23.67 -13.20
N GLU A 39 22.58 -24.27 -12.35
CA GLU A 39 22.30 -24.48 -10.92
C GLU A 39 22.13 -23.16 -10.18
N VAL A 40 23.03 -22.19 -10.40
CA VAL A 40 22.94 -20.85 -9.79
C VAL A 40 21.64 -20.15 -10.19
N GLU A 41 21.26 -20.22 -11.46
CA GLU A 41 20.01 -19.62 -11.92
C GLU A 41 18.77 -20.34 -11.36
N ALA A 42 18.82 -21.67 -11.23
CA ALA A 42 17.76 -22.45 -10.61
C ALA A 42 17.59 -22.10 -9.12
N GLU A 43 18.69 -21.96 -8.36
CA GLU A 43 18.66 -21.51 -6.96
C GLU A 43 18.08 -20.10 -6.84
N ARG A 44 18.46 -19.18 -7.73
CA ARG A 44 17.92 -17.82 -7.77
C ARG A 44 16.40 -17.82 -8.01
N LEU A 45 15.94 -18.60 -9.00
CA LEU A 45 14.51 -18.72 -9.32
C LEU A 45 13.73 -19.39 -8.20
N ALA A 46 14.30 -20.41 -7.55
CA ALA A 46 13.69 -21.08 -6.41
C ALA A 46 13.51 -20.12 -5.22
N ALA A 47 14.50 -19.27 -4.94
CA ALA A 47 14.40 -18.24 -3.91
C ALA A 47 13.31 -17.21 -4.24
N GLN A 48 13.20 -16.78 -5.50
CA GLN A 48 12.13 -15.88 -5.94
C GLN A 48 10.74 -16.51 -5.83
N ALA A 49 10.62 -17.79 -6.20
CA ALA A 49 9.36 -18.52 -6.06
C ALA A 49 8.95 -18.66 -4.58
N ALA A 50 9.90 -18.92 -3.69
CA ALA A 50 9.64 -19.00 -2.26
C ALA A 50 9.17 -17.65 -1.67
N ASP A 51 9.81 -16.53 -2.04
CA ASP A 51 9.38 -15.19 -1.62
C ASP A 51 7.96 -14.85 -2.12
N LEU A 52 7.67 -15.14 -3.39
CA LEU A 52 6.34 -14.91 -3.96
C LEU A 52 5.27 -15.80 -3.30
N ALA A 53 5.59 -17.06 -3.02
CA ALA A 53 4.68 -17.95 -2.30
C ALA A 53 4.39 -17.46 -0.88
N ALA A 54 5.41 -16.97 -0.16
CA ALA A 54 5.23 -16.39 1.17
C ALA A 54 4.34 -15.15 1.15
N ARG A 55 4.54 -14.24 0.18
CA ARG A 55 3.68 -13.05 0.00
C ARG A 55 2.25 -13.43 -0.36
N LEU A 56 2.07 -14.44 -1.20
CA LEU A 56 0.75 -14.95 -1.56
C LEU A 56 0.04 -15.51 -0.32
N GLN A 57 0.72 -16.31 0.49
CA GLN A 57 0.18 -16.81 1.75
C GLN A 57 -0.17 -15.67 2.72
N GLU A 58 0.67 -14.64 2.82
CA GLU A 58 0.37 -13.46 3.65
C GLU A 58 -0.91 -12.76 3.19
N LEU A 59 -1.08 -12.57 1.88
CA LEU A 59 -2.28 -11.97 1.30
C LEU A 59 -3.53 -12.85 1.46
N GLU A 60 -3.39 -14.17 1.32
CA GLU A 60 -4.48 -15.13 1.55
C GLU A 60 -4.94 -15.10 3.02
N VAL A 61 -4.00 -15.00 3.96
CA VAL A 61 -4.30 -14.85 5.40
C VAL A 61 -4.94 -13.50 5.70
N GLN A 62 -4.50 -12.42 5.06
CA GLN A 62 -5.13 -11.10 5.19
C GLN A 62 -6.54 -11.06 4.59
N GLY A 63 -6.83 -11.90 3.60
CA GLY A 63 -8.13 -12.01 2.96
C GLY A 63 -8.60 -10.72 2.27
N VAL A 64 -9.83 -10.73 1.75
CA VAL A 64 -10.46 -9.54 1.13
C VAL A 64 -10.86 -8.50 2.20
N ASP A 65 -11.02 -8.95 3.45
CA ASP A 65 -11.38 -8.11 4.60
C ASP A 65 -10.21 -7.26 5.12
N GLY A 66 -8.96 -7.55 4.74
CA GLY A 66 -7.80 -6.77 5.12
C GLY A 66 -7.90 -5.29 4.73
N ALA A 67 -8.59 -4.97 3.64
CA ALA A 67 -8.87 -3.58 3.23
C ALA A 67 -9.89 -2.88 4.15
N ALA A 68 -10.92 -3.60 4.59
CA ALA A 68 -11.92 -3.08 5.53
C ALA A 68 -11.33 -2.95 6.94
N ASP A 69 -10.45 -3.87 7.34
CA ASP A 69 -9.73 -3.82 8.61
C ASP A 69 -8.63 -2.74 8.61
N GLU A 70 -7.94 -2.51 7.50
CA GLU A 70 -7.05 -1.36 7.29
C GLU A 70 -7.82 -0.05 7.39
N GLU A 71 -8.98 0.05 6.74
CA GLU A 71 -9.82 1.24 6.82
C GLU A 71 -10.40 1.44 8.22
N ALA A 72 -10.81 0.36 8.90
CA ALA A 72 -11.25 0.40 10.29
C ALA A 72 -10.10 0.72 11.26
N ARG A 73 -8.86 0.29 10.97
CA ARG A 73 -7.66 0.68 11.72
C ARG A 73 -7.31 2.14 11.48
N ARG A 74 -7.39 2.64 10.25
CA ARG A 74 -7.22 4.08 9.95
C ARG A 74 -8.28 4.94 10.62
N ARG A 75 -9.54 4.49 10.64
CA ARG A 75 -10.63 5.14 11.39
C ARG A 75 -10.39 5.11 12.91
N ARG A 76 -9.85 4.01 13.45
CA ARG A 76 -9.46 3.88 14.87
C ARG A 76 -8.17 4.64 15.23
N ALA A 77 -7.28 4.86 14.27
CA ALA A 77 -6.06 5.65 14.40
C ALA A 77 -6.31 7.15 14.29
N ARG A 78 -7.51 7.53 13.82
CA ARG A 78 -7.99 8.90 13.90
C ARG A 78 -8.31 9.22 15.36
N ASP A 79 -7.87 10.38 15.84
CA ASP A 79 -8.06 10.81 17.23
C ASP A 79 -9.55 10.69 17.61
N PRO A 80 -9.91 9.95 18.68
CA PRO A 80 -11.29 9.86 19.17
C PRO A 80 -11.98 11.22 19.34
N LEU A 81 -11.20 12.27 19.62
CA LEU A 81 -11.70 13.64 19.72
C LEU A 81 -12.18 14.20 18.38
N GLU A 82 -11.50 13.87 17.27
CA GLU A 82 -11.93 14.29 15.93
C GLU A 82 -13.23 13.61 15.52
N ASP A 83 -13.40 12.33 15.88
CA ASP A 83 -14.61 11.58 15.59
C ASP A 83 -15.81 12.12 16.37
N GLU A 84 -15.63 12.44 17.66
CA GLU A 84 -16.66 13.07 18.48
C GLU A 84 -17.08 14.44 17.92
N VAL A 85 -16.12 15.27 17.49
CA VAL A 85 -16.40 16.58 16.91
C VAL A 85 -17.18 16.46 15.61
N LEU A 86 -16.80 15.51 14.75
CA LEU A 86 -17.53 15.27 13.50
C LEU A 86 -18.93 14.70 13.73
N LEU A 87 -19.09 13.80 14.70
CA LEU A 87 -20.39 13.26 15.05
C LEU A 87 -21.31 14.37 15.57
N ARG A 88 -20.81 15.23 16.47
CA ARG A 88 -21.55 16.41 16.95
C ARG A 88 -21.91 17.35 15.78
N LEU A 89 -20.98 17.60 14.86
CA LEU A 89 -21.24 18.42 13.68
C LEU A 89 -22.29 17.81 12.75
N SER A 90 -22.27 16.48 12.57
CA SER A 90 -23.27 15.73 11.79
C SER A 90 -24.66 15.87 12.42
N VAL A 91 -24.77 15.74 13.73
CA VAL A 91 -26.03 15.95 14.48
C VAL A 91 -26.55 17.37 14.28
N TYR A 92 -25.71 18.39 14.42
CA TYR A 92 -26.15 19.79 14.23
C TYR A 92 -26.60 20.09 12.80
N ARG A 93 -25.93 19.52 11.78
CA ARG A 93 -26.35 19.64 10.39
C ARG A 93 -27.65 18.89 10.12
N GLY A 94 -27.84 17.72 10.73
CA GLY A 94 -29.09 16.95 10.66
C GLY A 94 -30.28 17.65 11.31
N LEU A 95 -30.03 18.52 12.29
CA LEU A 95 -31.03 19.43 12.86
C LEU A 95 -31.36 20.62 11.94
N GLY A 96 -30.70 20.75 10.77
CA GLY A 96 -30.93 21.85 9.84
C GLY A 96 -30.14 23.12 10.15
N ILE A 97 -29.14 23.07 11.05
CA ILE A 97 -28.24 24.19 11.34
C ILE A 97 -27.00 24.09 10.44
N GLU A 98 -26.89 25.01 9.49
CA GLU A 98 -25.75 25.14 8.59
C GLU A 98 -25.00 26.43 8.88
N ILE A 99 -23.68 26.36 9.06
CA ILE A 99 -22.85 27.52 9.35
C ILE A 99 -21.87 27.72 8.19
N GLU A 100 -21.85 28.93 7.65
CA GLU A 100 -20.97 29.38 6.60
C GLU A 100 -19.84 30.23 7.19
N ARG A 101 -18.63 29.98 6.70
CA ARG A 101 -17.44 30.78 6.99
C ARG A 101 -17.17 31.65 5.78
N ASP A 102 -16.91 32.94 6.00
CA ASP A 102 -16.50 33.82 4.91
C ASP A 102 -15.02 33.57 4.61
N GLU A 103 -14.70 33.15 3.39
CA GLU A 103 -13.32 32.94 2.94
C GLU A 103 -12.59 34.27 2.66
N LYS A 104 -13.30 35.40 2.58
CA LYS A 104 -12.69 36.70 2.22
C LYS A 104 -11.94 37.38 3.36
N GLU A 105 -12.19 37.02 4.61
CA GLU A 105 -11.47 37.61 5.75
C GLU A 105 -10.17 36.83 5.99
N GLY A 106 -9.15 37.16 5.19
CA GLY A 106 -7.81 36.55 5.17
C GLY A 106 -6.97 36.80 6.43
N GLY A 107 -7.51 36.50 7.61
CA GLY A 107 -6.84 36.62 8.91
C GLY A 107 -7.46 35.69 9.93
N GLY A 108 -7.00 34.43 9.97
CA GLY A 108 -7.21 33.52 11.10
C GLY A 108 -8.67 33.12 11.38
N GLY A 109 -9.23 32.24 10.54
CA GLY A 109 -10.15 31.11 10.84
C GLY A 109 -11.24 31.15 11.93
N GLU A 110 -11.50 32.26 12.63
CA GLU A 110 -12.26 32.27 13.88
C GLU A 110 -13.64 32.93 13.78
N VAL A 111 -13.98 33.55 12.65
CA VAL A 111 -15.26 34.28 12.50
C VAL A 111 -16.19 33.53 11.55
N PHE A 112 -17.23 32.91 12.10
CA PHE A 112 -18.39 32.45 11.33
C PHE A 112 -19.19 33.68 10.90
N SER A 113 -19.56 33.79 9.63
CA SER A 113 -20.19 34.99 9.07
C SER A 113 -21.71 34.87 8.98
N ARG A 114 -22.21 33.66 8.68
CA ARG A 114 -23.62 33.40 8.44
C ARG A 114 -24.02 32.02 8.95
N ALA A 115 -25.17 31.93 9.61
CA ALA A 115 -25.81 30.69 9.99
C ALA A 115 -27.20 30.61 9.33
N VAL A 116 -27.53 29.45 8.78
CA VAL A 116 -28.82 29.13 8.19
C VAL A 116 -29.45 28.04 9.04
N VAL A 117 -30.59 28.34 9.65
CA VAL A 117 -31.37 27.38 10.45
C VAL A 117 -32.63 27.03 9.68
N ARG A 118 -32.78 25.75 9.32
CA ARG A 118 -33.94 25.21 8.61
C ARG A 118 -34.82 24.45 9.58
N ASN A 119 -36.08 24.85 9.68
CA ASN A 119 -37.09 24.14 10.46
C ASN A 119 -37.93 23.26 9.53
N ASP A 120 -37.57 21.98 9.44
CA ASP A 120 -38.26 21.03 8.55
C ASP A 120 -39.72 20.79 8.94
N ARG A 121 -40.11 21.08 10.20
CA ARG A 121 -41.49 20.88 10.68
C ARG A 121 -42.42 22.02 10.27
N LYS A 122 -41.91 23.26 10.27
CA LYS A 122 -42.66 24.46 9.90
C LYS A 122 -42.44 24.88 8.44
N GLY A 123 -41.36 24.41 7.81
CA GLY A 123 -40.97 24.79 6.46
C GLY A 123 -40.27 26.15 6.37
N ASP A 124 -39.89 26.75 7.51
CA ASP A 124 -39.29 28.07 7.59
C ASP A 124 -37.75 27.99 7.60
N VAL A 125 -37.11 28.99 6.98
CA VAL A 125 -35.64 29.11 6.94
C VAL A 125 -35.23 30.46 7.51
N HIS A 126 -34.46 30.41 8.60
CA HIS A 126 -33.92 31.59 9.27
C HIS A 126 -32.46 31.77 8.90
N VAL A 127 -32.15 32.85 8.18
CA VAL A 127 -30.78 33.25 7.85
C VAL A 127 -30.33 34.31 8.85
N VAL A 128 -29.30 33.99 9.63
CA VAL A 128 -28.76 34.84 10.70
C VAL A 128 -27.32 35.23 10.36
N ASN A 129 -27.04 36.52 10.27
CA ASN A 129 -25.67 37.01 10.15
C ASN A 129 -25.03 37.06 11.55
N MET A 130 -23.88 36.42 11.71
CA MET A 130 -23.20 36.33 12.99
C MET A 130 -22.25 37.52 13.15
N ASP A 131 -22.70 38.55 13.86
CA ASP A 131 -21.90 39.72 14.25
C ASP A 131 -21.36 39.54 15.68
N LYS A 132 -20.17 40.10 15.97
CA LYS A 132 -19.52 40.12 17.29
C LYS A 132 -20.30 40.95 18.33
N LYS A 133 -21.33 41.69 17.90
CA LYS A 133 -22.19 42.53 18.75
C LYS A 133 -23.07 41.74 19.72
N PHE A 134 -23.41 40.49 19.40
CA PHE A 134 -24.23 39.65 20.26
C PHE A 134 -23.41 38.53 20.89
N SER A 135 -23.79 38.12 22.11
CA SER A 135 -23.07 37.05 22.81
C SER A 135 -23.31 35.70 22.13
N LYS A 136 -22.35 34.77 22.27
CA LYS A 136 -22.51 33.38 21.82
C LYS A 136 -23.76 32.72 22.42
N PHE A 137 -24.11 33.07 23.66
CA PHE A 137 -25.29 32.57 24.35
C PHE A 137 -26.59 33.07 23.72
N PHE A 138 -26.63 34.32 23.25
CA PHE A 138 -27.79 34.87 22.55
C PHE A 138 -28.09 34.10 21.26
N TYR A 139 -27.05 33.85 20.43
CA TYR A 139 -27.21 33.08 19.20
C TYR A 139 -27.63 31.64 19.46
N ALA A 140 -27.03 30.98 20.46
CA ALA A 140 -27.42 29.63 20.84
C ALA A 140 -28.90 29.56 21.21
N ASN A 141 -29.38 30.45 22.08
CA ASN A 141 -30.79 30.48 22.47
C ASN A 141 -31.72 30.78 21.28
N TYR A 142 -31.32 31.69 20.39
CA TYR A 142 -32.08 32.00 19.18
C TYR A 142 -32.20 30.78 18.24
N PHE A 143 -31.12 30.04 18.01
CA PHE A 143 -31.14 28.83 17.19
C PHE A 143 -32.04 27.75 17.81
N TRP A 144 -31.96 27.52 19.12
CA TRP A 144 -32.84 26.57 19.80
C TRP A 144 -34.32 26.95 19.79
N GLN A 145 -34.65 28.25 19.73
CA GLN A 145 -36.03 28.73 19.61
C GLN A 145 -36.58 28.66 18.18
N THR A 146 -35.72 28.65 17.16
CA THR A 146 -36.10 28.69 15.74
C THR A 146 -36.12 27.30 15.07
N LEU A 147 -35.49 26.30 15.70
CA LEU A 147 -35.60 24.87 15.36
C LEU A 147 -37.04 24.32 15.42
#